data_AF-A0A7W4WDW2-F1
#
_entry.id   AF-A0A7W4WDW2-F1
#
_cell.length_a   1.000
_cell.length_b   1.000
_cell.length_c   1.000
_cell.angle_alpha   90.00
_cell.angle_beta   90.00
_cell.angle_gamma   90.00
#
_symmetry.space_group_name_H-M   'P 1'
#
loop_
_entity.id
_entity.type
_entity.pdbx_description
1 polymer ?
#
loop_
_entity_poly.entity_id
_entity_poly.type
_entity_poly.pdbx_seq_one_letter_code
_entity_poly.pdbx_strand_id
1 'polypeptide(L)'
;MNLGISPDFLMSCMAFETGETFSPSIKNAAGSGATGLIQFMPRTARGLGTTTEELAKMTAEKQLDYVEKYFLPYKGKLKTLEDIYMAILYPVAIGMDPGEALFRRGAKTYEQNSGFDKDEDGVITPAEISVKVRQKYEKGLQQGYLG
;
A
#
# COMPACT_ATOMS: atom_id res chain seq x y z
N MET A 1 -16.75 -2.12 -6.21
CA MET A 1 -16.05 -1.97 -4.92
C MET A 1 -16.83 -1.03 -4.00
N ASN A 2 -17.38 -1.53 -2.89
CA ASN A 2 -18.14 -0.72 -1.92
C ASN A 2 -17.49 -0.77 -0.52
N LEU A 3 -16.29 -0.22 -0.43
CA LEU A 3 -15.47 -0.18 0.78
C LEU A 3 -15.47 1.18 1.48
N GLY A 4 -16.00 2.22 0.83
CA GLY A 4 -15.88 3.61 1.30
C GLY A 4 -14.46 4.17 1.18
N ILE A 5 -13.63 3.58 0.30
CA ILE A 5 -12.26 3.99 0.03
C ILE A 5 -12.26 4.92 -1.19
N SER A 6 -11.45 5.97 -1.16
CA SER A 6 -11.23 6.83 -2.33
C SER A 6 -10.55 6.02 -3.47
N PRO A 7 -11.16 5.94 -4.66
CA PRO A 7 -10.55 5.29 -5.81
C PRO A 7 -9.17 5.87 -6.15
N ASP A 8 -9.02 7.19 -6.12
CA ASP A 8 -7.76 7.86 -6.47
C ASP A 8 -6.61 7.48 -5.52
N PHE A 9 -6.92 7.32 -4.22
CA PHE A 9 -5.93 6.89 -3.24
C PHE A 9 -5.51 5.44 -3.46
N LEU A 10 -6.49 4.56 -3.73
CA LEU A 10 -6.21 3.16 -4.05
C LEU A 10 -5.36 3.04 -5.33
N MET A 11 -5.70 3.81 -6.36
CA MET A 11 -4.94 3.88 -7.61
C MET A 11 -3.52 4.40 -7.37
N SER A 12 -3.34 5.36 -6.47
CA SER A 12 -2.01 5.87 -6.11
C SER A 12 -1.15 4.81 -5.41
N CYS A 13 -1.74 4.02 -4.51
CA CYS A 13 -1.07 2.86 -3.92
C CYS A 13 -0.69 1.84 -5.00
N MET A 14 -1.61 1.49 -5.90
CA MET A 14 -1.31 0.55 -6.99
C MET A 14 -0.23 1.07 -7.94
N ALA A 15 -0.24 2.36 -8.26
CA ALA A 15 0.79 3.00 -9.07
C ALA A 15 2.16 2.90 -8.40
N PHE A 16 2.23 3.07 -7.08
CA PHE A 16 3.47 2.89 -6.34
C PHE A 16 3.93 1.42 -6.34
N GLU A 17 3.04 0.51 -5.95
CA GLU A 17 3.32 -0.92 -5.78
C GLU A 17 3.69 -1.63 -7.10
N THR A 18 3.18 -1.14 -8.22
CA THR A 18 3.40 -1.74 -9.55
C THR A 18 4.40 -0.96 -10.43
N GLY A 19 4.97 0.13 -9.92
CA GLY A 19 5.80 1.02 -10.72
C GLY A 19 5.05 1.63 -11.92
N GLU A 20 3.79 2.03 -11.71
CA GLU A 20 2.86 2.63 -12.70
C GLU A 20 2.43 1.70 -13.84
N THR A 21 2.76 0.41 -13.79
CA THR A 21 2.34 -0.54 -14.83
C THR A 21 0.91 -1.04 -14.65
N PHE A 22 0.38 -0.98 -13.42
CA PHE A 22 -0.90 -1.59 -13.02
C PHE A 22 -0.99 -3.07 -13.40
N SER A 23 0.17 -3.74 -13.48
CA SER A 23 0.24 -5.13 -13.88
C SER A 23 -0.09 -6.06 -12.71
N PRO A 24 -1.03 -7.01 -12.89
CA PRO A 24 -1.36 -7.99 -11.86
C PRO A 24 -0.25 -9.03 -11.64
N SER A 25 0.73 -9.10 -12.54
CA SER A 25 1.82 -10.09 -12.52
C SER A 25 3.14 -9.53 -11.99
N ILE A 26 3.22 -8.24 -11.64
CA ILE A 26 4.45 -7.62 -11.17
C ILE A 26 4.89 -8.27 -9.85
N LYS A 27 6.14 -8.70 -9.77
CA LYS A 27 6.73 -9.31 -8.57
C LYS A 27 7.67 -8.33 -7.90
N ASN A 28 7.69 -8.34 -6.58
CA ASN A 28 8.62 -7.52 -5.82
C ASN A 28 10.08 -7.90 -6.12
N ALA A 29 10.92 -6.89 -6.36
CA ALA A 29 12.33 -7.09 -6.72
C ALA A 29 13.21 -7.61 -5.57
N ALA A 30 12.79 -7.45 -4.31
CA ALA A 30 13.51 -7.90 -3.12
C ALA A 30 13.29 -9.40 -2.80
N GLY A 31 12.55 -10.14 -3.63
CA GLY A 31 12.38 -11.59 -3.48
C GLY A 31 11.41 -12.03 -2.39
N SER A 32 10.59 -11.12 -1.85
CA SER A 32 9.57 -11.43 -0.84
C SER A 32 8.44 -12.34 -1.34
N GLY A 33 8.32 -12.52 -2.65
CA GLY A 33 7.21 -13.20 -3.31
C GLY A 33 5.95 -12.36 -3.43
N ALA A 34 5.97 -11.11 -2.98
CA ALA A 34 4.84 -10.20 -3.11
C ALA A 34 4.50 -9.94 -4.59
N THR A 35 3.21 -9.97 -4.94
CA THR A 35 2.77 -10.00 -6.34
C THR A 35 1.50 -9.16 -6.59
N GLY A 36 1.44 -8.48 -7.74
CA GLY A 36 0.25 -7.82 -8.27
C GLY A 36 -0.01 -6.41 -7.76
N LEU A 37 -1.24 -5.94 -7.98
CA LEU A 37 -1.68 -4.55 -7.85
C LEU A 37 -1.38 -3.90 -6.50
N ILE A 38 -1.44 -4.66 -5.41
CA ILE A 38 -1.10 -4.19 -4.06
C ILE A 38 0.01 -5.03 -3.41
N GLN A 39 0.80 -5.73 -4.23
CA GLN A 39 1.89 -6.62 -3.80
C GLN A 39 1.43 -7.61 -2.70
N PHE A 40 0.47 -8.47 -3.02
CA PHE A 40 -0.03 -9.50 -2.11
C PHE A 40 1.10 -10.42 -1.66
N MET A 41 1.35 -10.46 -0.35
CA MET A 41 2.28 -11.42 0.24
C MET A 41 1.75 -12.86 0.10
N PRO A 42 2.61 -13.88 -0.08
CA PRO A 42 2.16 -15.27 -0.26
C PRO A 42 1.22 -15.78 0.83
N ARG A 43 1.45 -15.38 2.10
CA ARG A 43 0.55 -15.74 3.21
C ARG A 43 -0.82 -15.08 3.10
N THR A 44 -0.85 -13.80 2.70
CA THR A 44 -2.09 -13.05 2.49
C THR A 44 -2.91 -13.66 1.35
N ALA A 45 -2.26 -13.96 0.21
CA ALA A 45 -2.91 -14.63 -0.93
C ALA A 45 -3.59 -15.95 -0.50
N ARG A 46 -2.87 -16.79 0.26
CA ARG A 46 -3.45 -18.02 0.82
C ARG A 46 -4.64 -17.76 1.73
N GLY A 47 -4.58 -16.74 2.59
CA GLY A 47 -5.70 -16.35 3.45
C GLY A 47 -6.94 -15.89 2.68
N LEU A 48 -6.75 -15.38 1.46
CA LEU A 48 -7.84 -15.00 0.55
C LEU A 48 -8.33 -16.15 -0.35
N GLY A 49 -7.83 -17.36 -0.13
CA GLY A 49 -8.20 -18.55 -0.90
C GLY A 49 -7.58 -18.61 -2.29
N THR A 50 -6.37 -18.07 -2.47
CA THR A 50 -5.63 -18.13 -3.74
C THR A 50 -4.11 -18.25 -3.49
N THR A 51 -3.31 -18.13 -4.55
CA THR A 51 -1.85 -18.08 -4.51
C THR A 51 -1.32 -16.87 -5.27
N THR A 52 -0.07 -16.48 -5.02
CA THR A 52 0.60 -15.42 -5.79
C THR A 52 0.74 -15.79 -7.26
N GLU A 53 0.88 -17.08 -7.57
CA GLU A 53 0.97 -17.61 -8.93
C GLU A 53 -0.37 -17.50 -9.68
N GLU A 54 -1.49 -17.74 -9.01
CA GLU A 54 -2.82 -17.54 -9.58
C GLU A 54 -3.14 -16.06 -9.75
N LEU A 55 -2.85 -15.25 -8.74
CA LEU A 55 -3.00 -13.78 -8.81
C LEU A 55 -2.24 -13.21 -10.00
N ALA A 56 -1.01 -13.66 -10.24
CA ALA A 56 -0.18 -13.21 -11.37
C ALA A 56 -0.77 -13.54 -12.76
N LYS A 57 -1.66 -14.53 -12.84
CA LYS A 57 -2.29 -14.97 -14.10
C LYS A 57 -3.65 -14.30 -14.34
N MET A 58 -4.14 -13.51 -13.39
CA MET A 58 -5.40 -12.79 -13.52
C MET A 58 -5.25 -11.58 -14.43
N THR A 59 -6.37 -11.09 -14.96
CA THR A 59 -6.42 -9.72 -15.48
C THR A 59 -6.42 -8.73 -14.31
N ALA A 60 -6.11 -7.46 -14.57
CA ALA A 60 -6.15 -6.44 -13.54
C ALA A 60 -7.56 -6.35 -12.92
N GLU A 61 -8.62 -6.39 -13.73
CA GLU A 61 -10.00 -6.29 -13.23
C GLU A 61 -10.37 -7.46 -12.33
N LYS A 62 -9.98 -8.70 -12.68
CA LYS A 62 -10.21 -9.87 -11.82
C LYS A 62 -9.43 -9.78 -10.52
N GLN A 63 -8.22 -9.22 -10.56
CA GLN A 63 -7.42 -9.06 -9.35
C GLN A 63 -8.04 -7.99 -8.41
N LEU A 64 -8.80 -7.03 -8.92
CA LEU A 64 -9.54 -6.07 -8.09
C LEU A 64 -10.56 -6.74 -7.16
N ASP A 65 -11.11 -7.90 -7.51
CA ASP A 65 -11.98 -8.66 -6.59
C ASP A 65 -11.22 -9.12 -5.33
N TYR A 66 -9.94 -9.46 -5.48
CA TYR A 66 -9.06 -9.83 -4.36
C TYR A 66 -8.57 -8.61 -3.59
N VAL A 67 -8.37 -7.49 -4.27
CA VAL A 67 -8.13 -6.20 -3.63
C VAL A 67 -9.32 -5.84 -2.75
N GLU A 68 -10.55 -6.00 -3.24
CA GLU A 68 -11.76 -5.75 -2.46
C GLU A 68 -11.84 -6.66 -1.23
N LYS A 69 -11.61 -7.98 -1.40
CA LYS A 69 -11.57 -8.94 -0.29
C LYS A 69 -10.51 -8.59 0.75
N TYR A 70 -9.34 -8.13 0.31
CA TYR A 70 -8.25 -7.76 1.20
C TYR A 70 -8.61 -6.56 2.09
N PHE A 71 -9.25 -5.54 1.51
CA PHE A 71 -9.61 -4.33 2.25
C PHE A 71 -10.94 -4.43 3.00
N LEU A 72 -11.74 -5.46 2.76
CA LEU A 72 -13.04 -5.66 3.42
C LEU A 72 -13.00 -5.59 4.96
N PRO A 73 -12.00 -6.15 5.67
CA PRO A 73 -11.89 -6.02 7.13
C PRO A 73 -11.71 -4.58 7.64
N TYR A 74 -11.30 -3.67 6.77
CA TYR A 74 -11.05 -2.25 7.07
C TYR A 74 -12.15 -1.31 6.56
N LYS A 75 -13.27 -1.86 6.06
CA LYS A 75 -14.39 -1.06 5.55
C LYS A 75 -14.81 0.02 6.54
N GLY A 76 -14.87 1.27 6.06
CA GLY A 76 -15.23 2.45 6.87
C GLY A 76 -14.12 2.98 7.79
N LYS A 77 -12.94 2.35 7.83
CA LYS A 77 -11.79 2.79 8.65
C LYS A 77 -10.76 3.60 7.85
N LEU A 78 -10.68 3.38 6.54
CA LEU A 78 -9.65 3.96 5.67
C LEU A 78 -10.12 5.31 5.12
N LYS A 79 -9.69 6.40 5.76
CA LYS A 79 -10.17 7.76 5.47
C LYS A 79 -9.15 8.61 4.71
N THR A 80 -7.88 8.26 4.82
CA THR A 80 -6.75 9.00 4.23
C THR A 80 -5.94 8.12 3.28
N LEU A 81 -5.05 8.74 2.50
CA LEU A 81 -4.09 8.03 1.67
C LEU A 81 -3.18 7.15 2.54
N GLU A 82 -2.73 7.69 3.67
CA GLU A 82 -1.91 7.00 4.67
C GLU A 82 -2.63 5.77 5.21
N ASP A 83 -3.93 5.84 5.54
CA ASP A 83 -4.66 4.68 6.06
C ASP A 83 -4.64 3.50 5.09
N ILE A 84 -4.86 3.78 3.80
CA ILE A 84 -4.89 2.75 2.75
C ILE A 84 -3.50 2.16 2.59
N TYR A 85 -2.46 3.00 2.59
CA TYR A 85 -1.10 2.50 2.47
C TYR A 85 -0.64 1.74 3.71
N MET A 86 -1.03 2.18 4.91
CA MET A 86 -0.77 1.47 6.17
C MET A 86 -1.51 0.14 6.22
N ALA A 87 -2.71 0.06 5.64
CA ALA A 87 -3.37 -1.24 5.50
C ALA A 87 -2.55 -2.23 4.66
N ILE A 88 -1.79 -1.78 3.66
CA ILE A 88 -0.90 -2.62 2.83
C ILE A 88 0.40 -2.96 3.59
N LEU A 89 1.07 -1.95 4.15
CA LEU A 89 2.42 -2.07 4.70
C LEU A 89 2.45 -2.47 6.18
N TYR A 90 1.63 -1.81 7.00
CA TYR A 90 1.67 -1.95 8.46
C TYR A 90 0.30 -1.66 9.12
N PRO A 91 -0.64 -2.64 9.11
CA PRO A 91 -2.04 -2.42 9.47
C PRO A 91 -2.30 -1.86 10.89
N VAL A 92 -1.34 -2.01 11.80
CA VAL A 92 -1.43 -1.46 13.16
C VAL A 92 -1.47 0.07 13.17
N ALA A 93 -0.94 0.73 12.12
CA ALA A 93 -0.92 2.19 11.99
C ALA A 93 -2.17 2.79 11.31
N ILE A 94 -3.18 1.99 10.97
CA ILE A 94 -4.43 2.51 10.39
C ILE A 94 -5.14 3.42 11.39
N GLY A 95 -5.54 4.61 10.95
CA GLY A 95 -6.24 5.62 11.75
C GLY A 95 -5.35 6.43 12.68
N MET A 96 -4.04 6.22 12.63
CA MET A 96 -3.06 7.03 13.36
C MET A 96 -2.92 8.40 12.69
N ASP A 97 -2.61 9.44 13.46
CA ASP A 97 -2.35 10.75 12.87
C ASP A 97 -1.09 10.69 11.98
N PRO A 98 -1.12 11.22 10.74
CA PRO A 98 0.03 11.16 9.84
C PRO A 98 1.32 11.77 10.38
N GLY A 99 1.24 12.73 11.31
CA GLY A 99 2.40 13.33 11.98
C GLY A 99 2.75 12.69 13.32
N GLU A 100 1.98 11.70 13.79
CA GLU A 100 2.28 11.00 15.02
C GLU A 100 3.43 9.99 14.81
N ALA A 101 4.29 9.90 15.82
CA ALA A 101 5.46 9.04 15.81
C ALA A 101 5.10 7.54 15.88
N LEU A 102 5.26 6.83 14.77
CA LEU A 102 5.04 5.38 14.66
C LEU A 102 6.24 4.59 15.19
N PHE A 103 7.45 4.95 14.77
CA PHE A 103 8.70 4.38 15.28
C PHE A 103 9.61 5.47 15.81
N ARG A 104 10.44 5.13 16.80
CA ARG A 104 11.40 6.04 17.43
C ARG A 104 12.78 5.40 17.46
N ARG A 105 13.81 6.22 17.26
CA ARG A 105 15.21 5.82 17.32
C ARG A 105 15.52 5.06 18.62
N GLY A 106 16.28 3.98 18.49
CA GLY A 106 16.57 3.04 19.58
C GLY A 106 15.60 1.87 19.69
N ALA A 107 14.45 1.89 18.99
CA ALA A 107 13.64 0.70 18.81
C ALA A 107 14.12 -0.11 17.60
N LYS A 108 14.10 -1.45 17.72
CA LYS A 108 14.44 -2.36 16.61
C LYS A 108 13.60 -2.10 15.36
N THR A 109 12.33 -1.74 15.53
CA THR A 109 11.42 -1.40 14.43
C THR A 109 11.85 -0.13 13.70
N TYR A 110 12.38 0.87 14.40
CA TYR A 110 12.97 2.04 13.77
C TYR A 110 14.22 1.66 12.99
N GLU A 111 15.15 0.90 13.60
CA GLU A 111 16.41 0.54 12.95
C GLU A 111 16.18 -0.19 11.61
N GLN A 112 15.23 -1.12 11.60
CA GLN A 112 14.83 -1.87 10.39
C GLN A 112 14.16 -1.00 9.32
N ASN A 113 13.60 0.14 9.69
CA ASN A 113 12.83 1.03 8.82
C ASN A 113 13.44 2.43 8.69
N SER A 114 14.67 2.62 9.16
CA SER A 114 15.37 3.91 9.25
C SER A 114 15.48 4.65 7.92
N GLY A 115 15.38 3.93 6.78
CA GLY A 115 15.33 4.55 5.46
C GLY A 115 14.10 5.43 5.21
N PHE A 116 13.07 5.39 6.06
CA PHE A 116 11.90 6.26 5.99
C PHE A 116 12.05 7.58 6.75
N ASP A 117 12.91 7.66 7.76
CA ASP A 117 13.22 8.90 8.49
C ASP A 117 14.06 9.80 7.55
N LYS A 118 13.42 10.75 6.87
CA LYS A 118 14.07 11.55 5.81
C LYS A 118 14.63 12.87 6.31
N ASP A 119 14.08 13.41 7.39
CA ASP A 119 14.57 14.63 8.03
C ASP A 119 15.55 14.36 9.18
N GLU A 120 15.79 13.09 9.48
CA GLU A 120 16.76 12.58 10.46
C GLU A 120 16.44 12.98 11.91
N ASP A 121 15.17 13.28 12.21
CA ASP A 121 14.72 13.74 13.52
C ASP A 121 14.65 12.61 14.58
N GLY A 122 14.79 11.36 14.15
CA GLY A 122 14.76 10.18 15.03
C GLY A 122 13.36 9.60 15.24
N VAL A 123 12.38 10.05 14.46
CA VAL A 123 11.01 9.56 14.42
C VAL A 123 10.73 9.06 13.00
N ILE A 124 9.84 8.06 12.88
CA ILE A 124 9.22 7.70 11.61
C ILE A 124 7.73 7.82 11.79
N THR A 125 7.08 8.55 10.91
CA THR A 125 5.64 8.82 10.91
C THR A 125 4.94 8.14 9.72
N PRO A 126 3.60 7.94 9.77
CA PRO A 126 2.85 7.46 8.60
C PRO A 126 3.00 8.36 7.37
N ALA A 127 3.13 9.68 7.55
CA ALA A 127 3.35 10.63 6.46
C ALA A 127 4.67 10.36 5.73
N GLU A 128 5.77 10.16 6.46
CA GLU A 128 7.09 9.89 5.88
C GLU A 128 7.13 8.57 5.11
N ILE A 129 6.49 7.54 5.67
CA ILE A 129 6.35 6.24 5.01
C ILE A 129 5.58 6.40 3.68
N SER A 130 4.57 7.28 3.65
CA SER A 130 3.66 7.44 2.52
C SER A 130 4.12 8.44 1.46
N VAL A 131 5.29 9.09 1.61
CA VAL A 131 5.78 10.15 0.72
C VAL A 131 5.74 9.74 -0.76
N LYS A 132 6.22 8.55 -1.10
CA LYS A 132 6.25 8.09 -2.50
C LYS A 132 4.87 7.82 -3.07
N VAL A 133 3.93 7.36 -2.24
CA VAL A 133 2.53 7.17 -2.63
C VAL A 133 1.85 8.53 -2.84
N ARG A 134 2.11 9.50 -1.95
CA ARG A 134 1.62 10.87 -2.09
C ARG A 134 2.11 11.54 -3.37
N GLN A 135 3.36 11.32 -3.75
CA GLN A 135 3.89 11.76 -5.05
C GLN A 135 3.14 11.13 -6.24
N LYS A 136 2.72 9.86 -6.15
CA LYS A 136 1.87 9.24 -7.19
C LYS A 136 0.50 9.88 -7.24
N TYR A 137 -0.11 10.15 -6.10
CA TYR A 137 -1.40 10.83 -6.01
C TYR A 137 -1.35 12.22 -6.64
N GLU A 138 -0.38 13.05 -6.23
CA GLU A 138 -0.19 14.40 -6.78
C GLU A 138 0.07 14.38 -8.29
N LYS A 139 0.86 13.43 -8.78
CA LYS A 139 1.08 13.24 -10.22
C LYS A 139 -0.21 12.87 -10.96
N GLY A 140 -1.03 11.99 -10.39
CA GLY A 140 -2.31 11.58 -10.97
C GLY A 140 -3.34 12.69 -11.07
N LEU A 141 -3.24 13.74 -10.24
CA LEU A 141 -4.12 14.92 -10.30
C LEU A 141 -3.72 15.94 -11.38
N GLN A 142 -2.56 15.81 -12.01
CA GLN A 142 -2.08 16.75 -13.02
C GLN A 142 -2.81 16.54 -14.36
N GLN A 143 -3.05 17.63 -15.11
CA GLN A 143 -3.71 17.57 -16.41
C GLN A 143 -3.01 16.59 -17.36
N GLY A 144 -3.77 15.62 -17.89
CA GLY A 144 -3.28 14.58 -18.81
C GLY A 144 -3.18 13.19 -18.20
N TYR A 145 -3.27 13.06 -16.87
CA TYR A 145 -3.44 11.80 -16.17
C TYR A 145 -4.90 11.71 -15.69
N LEU A 146 -5.66 10.75 -16.21
CA LEU A 146 -6.94 10.37 -15.63
C LEU A 146 -6.63 9.28 -14.60
N GLY A 147 -7.02 9.54 -13.35
CA GLY A 147 -6.84 8.63 -12.21
C GLY A 147 -7.37 7.22 -12.47
#